data_AF-A0A3C1YMT1-F1
#
_entry.id   AF-A0A3C1YMT1-F1
#
_cell.length_a   1.000
_cell.length_b   1.000
_cell.length_c   1.000
_cell.angle_alpha   90.00
_cell.angle_beta   90.00
_cell.angle_gamma   90.00
#
_symmetry.space_group_name_H-M   'P 1'
#
loop_
_entity.id
_entity.type
_entity.pdbx_description
1 polymer ?
#
loop_
_entity_poly.entity_id
_entity_poly.type
_entity_poly.pdbx_seq_one_letter_code
_entity_poly.pdbx_strand_id
1 'polypeptide(L)'
;MVETPIAIDAGLNNLVRNSWGELQQGKKVSFNLAVPSQLDYFEFRVVKDREEIVQNRKTIVVKFESDHWYIRLFVDPVVVWYDIETKRALRYEGISNIYDKEGKSYVVRVTFDKPGP
;
A
#
# COMPACT_ATOMS: atom_id res chain seq x y z
N MET A 1 6.73 -12.99 19.70
CA MET A 1 7.62 -12.58 18.59
C MET A 1 6.72 -12.23 17.42
N VAL A 2 6.94 -11.10 16.77
CA VAL A 2 6.14 -10.70 15.59
C VAL A 2 6.70 -11.41 14.38
N GLU A 3 5.85 -12.04 13.57
CA GLU A 3 6.29 -12.70 12.34
C GLU A 3 6.70 -11.64 11.29
N THR A 4 7.83 -11.89 10.62
CA THR A 4 8.31 -11.06 9.51
C THR A 4 7.61 -11.44 8.21
N PRO A 5 7.33 -10.50 7.30
CA PRO A 5 7.84 -9.12 7.26
C PRO A 5 6.98 -8.11 8.07
N ILE A 6 7.65 -7.08 8.61
CA ILE A 6 7.02 -5.92 9.25
C ILE A 6 7.24 -4.69 8.38
N ALA A 7 6.22 -3.86 8.21
CA ALA A 7 6.32 -2.56 7.56
C ALA A 7 5.72 -1.46 8.43
N ILE A 8 6.25 -0.25 8.28
CA ILE A 8 5.73 0.97 8.90
C ILE A 8 5.82 2.11 7.89
N ASP A 9 4.74 2.87 7.72
CA ASP A 9 4.68 4.08 6.89
C ASP A 9 5.36 3.91 5.51
N ALA A 10 6.40 4.69 5.20
CA ALA A 10 7.16 4.60 3.96
C ALA A 10 7.82 3.22 3.69
N GLY A 11 7.96 2.38 4.71
CA GLY A 11 8.42 0.99 4.60
C GLY A 11 7.53 0.11 3.72
N LEU A 12 6.27 0.48 3.50
CA LEU A 12 5.36 -0.19 2.55
C LEU A 12 5.91 -0.17 1.12
N ASN A 13 6.56 0.92 0.70
CA ASN A 13 7.18 1.00 -0.62
C ASN A 13 8.33 -0.01 -0.77
N ASN A 14 9.12 -0.22 0.29
CA ASN A 14 10.20 -1.19 0.26
C ASN A 14 9.67 -2.62 0.22
N LEU A 15 8.58 -2.91 0.96
CA LEU A 15 7.90 -4.21 0.90
C LEU A 15 7.47 -4.56 -0.52
N VAL A 16 6.84 -3.62 -1.24
CA VAL A 16 6.42 -3.82 -2.64
C VAL A 16 7.62 -4.04 -3.56
N ARG A 17 8.68 -3.23 -3.42
CA ARG A 17 9.90 -3.35 -4.24
C ARG A 17 10.60 -4.70 -4.04
N ASN A 18 10.67 -5.18 -2.79
CA ASN A 18 11.30 -6.46 -2.45
C ASN A 18 10.46 -7.65 -2.92
N SER A 19 9.14 -7.52 -2.89
CA SER A 19 8.20 -8.58 -3.27
C SER A 19 7.70 -8.45 -4.71
N TRP A 20 8.40 -7.66 -5.53
CA TRP A 20 7.92 -7.24 -6.86
C TRP A 20 7.62 -8.43 -7.78
N GLY A 21 8.53 -9.42 -7.81
CA GLY A 21 8.36 -10.60 -8.65
C GLY A 21 7.13 -11.43 -8.27
N GLU A 22 6.83 -11.53 -6.97
CA GLU A 22 5.65 -12.22 -6.45
C GLU A 22 4.37 -11.47 -6.83
N LEU A 23 4.35 -10.14 -6.64
CA LEU A 23 3.22 -9.29 -7.01
C LEU A 23 2.95 -9.32 -8.51
N GLN A 24 3.97 -9.30 -9.37
CA GLN A 24 3.79 -9.43 -10.82
C GLN A 24 3.10 -10.74 -11.22
N GLN A 25 3.40 -11.83 -10.49
CA GLN A 25 2.77 -13.14 -10.67
C GLN A 25 1.38 -13.25 -10.04
N GLY A 26 0.86 -12.17 -9.42
CA GLY A 26 -0.45 -12.17 -8.75
C GLY A 26 -0.45 -12.85 -7.39
N LYS A 27 0.72 -13.13 -6.80
CA LYS A 27 0.81 -13.70 -5.45
C LYS A 27 0.43 -12.67 -4.40
N LYS A 28 -0.20 -13.16 -3.32
CA LYS A 28 -0.47 -12.39 -2.11
C LYS A 28 0.82 -12.31 -1.28
N VAL A 29 1.15 -11.11 -0.81
CA VAL A 29 2.24 -10.88 0.15
C VAL A 29 1.62 -10.41 1.46
N SER A 30 1.66 -11.26 2.50
CA SER A 30 1.20 -10.91 3.84
C SER A 30 2.32 -10.24 4.64
N PHE A 31 1.96 -9.28 5.50
CA PHE A 31 2.90 -8.55 6.35
C PHE A 31 2.20 -7.97 7.58
N ASN A 32 2.98 -7.61 8.60
CA ASN A 32 2.49 -6.90 9.78
C ASN A 32 2.72 -5.40 9.63
N LEU A 33 1.64 -4.61 9.65
CA LEU A 33 1.70 -3.14 9.69
C LEU A 33 1.82 -2.69 11.14
N ALA A 34 2.97 -2.10 11.51
CA ALA A 34 3.13 -1.51 12.83
C ALA A 34 2.49 -0.13 12.91
N VAL A 35 1.70 0.12 13.96
CA VAL A 35 0.99 1.39 14.20
C VAL A 35 1.42 1.93 15.57
N PRO A 36 2.48 2.78 15.63
CA PRO A 36 3.08 3.21 16.90
C PRO A 36 2.11 3.93 17.84
N SER A 37 1.15 4.67 17.29
CA SER A 37 0.14 5.38 18.09
C SER A 37 -0.77 4.45 18.89
N GLN A 38 -0.89 3.19 18.48
CA GLN A 38 -1.67 2.16 19.15
C GLN A 38 -0.81 1.16 19.93
N LEU A 39 0.52 1.27 19.83
CA LEU A 39 1.48 0.29 20.37
C LEU A 39 1.18 -1.15 19.91
N ASP A 40 0.69 -1.30 18.68
CA ASP A 40 0.21 -2.57 18.14
C ASP A 40 0.63 -2.77 16.67
N TYR A 41 0.38 -3.97 16.16
CA TYR A 41 0.57 -4.36 14.77
C TYR A 41 -0.66 -5.09 14.22
N PHE A 42 -0.91 -4.90 12.93
CA PHE A 42 -2.07 -5.49 12.26
C PHE A 42 -1.66 -6.29 11.03
N GLU A 43 -2.28 -7.46 10.86
CA GLU A 43 -2.04 -8.31 9.70
C GLU A 43 -2.69 -7.72 8.45
N PHE A 44 -1.84 -7.35 7.50
CA PHE A 44 -2.20 -6.81 6.21
C PHE A 44 -1.68 -7.71 5.09
N ARG A 45 -2.23 -7.49 3.91
CA ARG A 45 -1.74 -8.07 2.67
C ARG A 45 -1.63 -7.01 1.61
N VAL A 46 -0.69 -7.22 0.69
CA VAL A 46 -0.65 -6.54 -0.59
C VAL A 46 -0.87 -7.54 -1.72
N VAL A 47 -1.77 -7.18 -2.63
CA VAL A 47 -2.13 -7.99 -3.81
C VAL A 47 -2.13 -7.13 -5.06
N LYS A 48 -1.73 -7.71 -6.19
CA LYS A 48 -1.95 -7.10 -7.50
C LYS A 48 -3.44 -7.15 -7.83
N ASP A 49 -4.02 -6.00 -8.14
CA ASP A 49 -5.42 -5.85 -8.52
C ASP A 49 -5.57 -5.93 -10.04
N ARG A 50 -4.85 -5.07 -10.76
CA ARG A 50 -4.90 -4.97 -12.22
C ARG A 50 -3.63 -4.32 -12.77
N GLU A 51 -3.52 -4.29 -14.09
CA GLU A 51 -2.57 -3.43 -14.80
C GLU A 51 -3.32 -2.30 -15.49
N GLU A 52 -2.72 -1.11 -15.51
CA GLU A 52 -3.36 0.10 -16.06
C GLU A 52 -2.29 1.01 -16.68
N ILE A 53 -2.67 1.85 -17.64
CA ILE A 53 -1.79 2.90 -18.15
C ILE A 53 -2.11 4.20 -17.42
N VAL A 54 -1.13 4.74 -16.70
CA VAL A 54 -1.24 6.02 -15.98
C VAL A 54 -0.09 6.92 -16.41
N GLN A 55 -0.38 8.16 -16.81
CA GLN A 55 0.62 9.12 -17.29
C GLN A 55 1.52 8.54 -18.42
N ASN A 56 0.92 7.85 -19.39
CA ASN A 56 1.62 7.13 -20.48
C ASN A 56 2.63 6.07 -20.03
N ARG A 57 2.54 5.61 -18.78
CA ARG A 57 3.39 4.55 -18.22
C ARG A 57 2.55 3.31 -17.92
N LYS A 58 3.11 2.12 -18.16
CA LYS A 58 2.48 0.87 -17.73
C LYS A 58 2.64 0.72 -16.23
N THR A 59 1.54 0.47 -15.54
CA THR A 59 1.53 0.34 -14.08
C THR A 59 0.94 -0.98 -13.63
N ILE A 60 1.44 -1.49 -12.50
CA ILE A 60 0.68 -2.43 -11.68
C ILE A 60 -0.08 -1.62 -10.62
N VAL A 61 -1.36 -1.95 -10.45
CA VAL A 61 -2.18 -1.42 -9.37
C VAL A 61 -2.19 -2.47 -8.26
N VAL A 62 -1.79 -2.07 -7.07
CA VAL A 62 -1.81 -2.93 -5.88
C VAL A 62 -2.77 -2.40 -4.83
N LYS A 63 -3.34 -3.31 -4.06
CA LYS A 63 -4.22 -3.01 -2.92
C LYS A 63 -3.56 -3.47 -1.63
N PHE A 64 -3.46 -2.57 -0.67
CA PHE A 64 -3.13 -2.86 0.72
C PHE A 64 -4.42 -2.91 1.53
N GLU A 65 -4.66 -4.04 2.18
CA GLU A 65 -5.89 -4.30 2.92
C GLU A 65 -5.62 -5.30 4.05
N SER A 66 -6.54 -5.43 4.99
CA SER A 66 -6.41 -6.42 6.06
C SER A 66 -6.35 -7.84 5.48
N ASP A 67 -5.50 -8.72 6.04
CA ASP A 67 -5.50 -10.12 5.65
C ASP A 67 -6.78 -10.84 6.10
N HIS A 68 -7.45 -10.30 7.13
CA HIS A 68 -8.74 -10.78 7.64
C HIS A 68 -9.88 -10.41 6.69
N TRP A 69 -10.52 -11.43 6.11
CA TRP A 69 -11.55 -11.25 5.08
C TRP A 69 -12.80 -10.48 5.55
N TYR A 70 -13.18 -10.61 6.82
CA TYR A 70 -14.36 -9.94 7.36
C TYR A 70 -14.13 -8.43 7.57
N ILE A 71 -12.90 -8.00 7.87
CA ILE A 71 -12.56 -6.57 7.97
C ILE A 71 -12.68 -5.92 6.60
N ARG A 72 -12.31 -6.63 5.53
CA ARG A 72 -12.39 -6.16 4.14
C ARG A 72 -13.82 -5.89 3.66
N LEU A 73 -14.86 -6.30 4.40
CA LEU A 73 -16.26 -5.96 4.09
C LEU A 73 -16.63 -4.55 4.54
N PHE A 74 -15.88 -3.94 5.46
CA PHE A 74 -16.23 -2.67 6.09
C PHE A 74 -15.17 -1.58 5.89
N VAL A 75 -13.97 -1.96 5.46
CA VAL A 75 -12.82 -1.06 5.34
C VAL A 75 -12.31 -1.08 3.91
N ASP A 76 -12.31 0.09 3.28
CA ASP A 76 -11.77 0.26 1.93
C ASP A 76 -10.24 0.03 1.91
N PRO A 77 -9.72 -0.61 0.86
CA PRO A 77 -8.28 -0.80 0.70
C PRO A 77 -7.58 0.53 0.40
N VAL A 78 -6.28 0.59 0.71
CA VAL A 78 -5.37 1.59 0.14
C VAL A 78 -4.88 1.08 -1.21
N VAL A 79 -4.98 1.92 -2.24
CA VAL A 79 -4.63 1.58 -3.62
C VAL A 79 -3.41 2.37 -4.07
N VAL A 80 -2.43 1.68 -4.66
CA VAL A 80 -1.19 2.32 -5.14
C VAL A 80 -0.88 1.84 -6.56
N TRP A 81 -0.53 2.79 -7.43
CA TRP A 81 -0.10 2.53 -8.80
C TRP A 81 1.41 2.61 -8.84
N TYR A 82 2.07 1.52 -9.21
CA TYR A 82 3.51 1.48 -9.40
C TYR A 82 3.84 1.36 -10.88
N ASP A 83 4.73 2.22 -11.35
CA ASP A 83 5.36 2.10 -12.67
C ASP A 83 6.11 0.78 -12.79
N ILE A 84 5.91 0.05 -13.89
CA ILE A 84 6.49 -1.28 -14.06
C ILE A 84 8.01 -1.24 -14.25
N GLU A 85 8.51 -0.21 -14.94
CA GLU A 85 9.92 -0.12 -15.30
C GLU A 85 10.79 0.30 -14.11
N THR A 86 10.33 1.30 -13.37
CA THR A 86 11.08 1.94 -12.27
C THR A 86 10.66 1.48 -10.88
N LYS A 87 9.54 0.72 -10.77
CA LYS A 87 8.93 0.28 -9.51
C LYS A 87 8.58 1.44 -8.58
N ARG A 88 8.30 2.61 -9.15
CA ARG A 88 8.01 3.85 -8.43
C ARG A 88 6.51 4.07 -8.33
N ALA A 89 6.04 4.48 -7.16
CA ALA A 89 4.65 4.91 -6.99
C ALA A 89 4.36 6.16 -7.83
N LEU A 90 3.30 6.11 -8.64
CA LEU A 90 2.79 7.21 -9.47
C LEU A 90 1.51 7.82 -8.88
N ARG A 91 0.73 7.00 -8.18
CA ARG A 91 -0.49 7.44 -7.51
C ARG A 91 -0.74 6.62 -6.25
N TYR A 92 -1.33 7.27 -5.26
CA TYR A 92 -1.80 6.68 -4.00
C TYR A 92 -3.24 7.14 -3.75
N GLU A 93 -4.13 6.24 -3.38
CA GLU A 93 -5.50 6.54 -2.97
C GLU A 93 -5.86 5.75 -1.72
N GLY A 94 -6.38 6.42 -0.69
CA GLY A 94 -6.82 5.76 0.54
C GLY A 94 -6.64 6.61 1.78
N ILE A 95 -6.79 5.98 2.95
CA ILE A 95 -6.61 6.64 4.25
C ILE A 95 -5.18 7.16 4.41
N SER A 96 -4.99 8.35 4.97
CA SER A 96 -3.69 8.95 5.20
C SER A 96 -3.31 8.96 6.68
N ASN A 97 -2.01 9.11 6.94
CA ASN A 97 -1.46 9.41 8.27
C ASN A 97 -1.59 10.90 8.64
N ILE A 98 -2.43 11.66 7.93
CA ILE A 98 -2.72 13.07 8.23
C ILE A 98 -4.10 13.14 8.87
N TYR A 99 -4.16 13.84 10.01
CA TYR A 99 -5.34 13.91 10.85
C TYR A 99 -5.93 15.33 10.82
N ASP A 100 -7.25 15.41 10.87
CA ASP A 100 -7.95 16.66 11.13
C ASP A 100 -7.82 17.08 12.61
N LYS A 101 -8.44 18.21 12.97
CA LYS A 101 -8.42 18.74 14.34
C LYS A 101 -9.10 17.82 15.36
N GLU A 102 -9.93 16.89 14.90
CA GLU A 102 -10.66 15.92 15.72
C GLU A 102 -9.96 14.55 15.78
N GLY A 103 -8.79 14.42 15.11
CA GLY A 103 -8.01 13.19 15.10
C GLY A 103 -8.46 12.17 14.05
N LYS A 104 -9.32 12.55 13.11
CA LYS A 104 -9.77 11.66 12.03
C LYS A 104 -8.82 11.76 10.83
N SER A 105 -8.43 10.60 10.29
CA SER A 105 -7.60 10.54 9.08
C SER A 105 -8.36 11.04 7.85
N TYR A 106 -7.67 11.81 7.01
CA TYR A 106 -8.17 12.14 5.68
C TYR A 106 -8.07 10.96 4.73
N VAL A 107 -9.09 10.79 3.87
CA VAL A 107 -9.00 9.97 2.67
C VAL A 107 -8.45 10.86 1.56
N VAL A 108 -7.35 10.46 0.95
CA VAL A 108 -6.59 11.29 0.01
C VAL A 108 -6.36 10.59 -1.32
N ARG A 109 -6.14 11.41 -2.36
CA ARG A 109 -5.53 11.00 -3.62
C ARG A 109 -4.26 11.81 -3.80
N VAL A 110 -3.11 11.13 -3.91
CA VAL A 110 -1.80 11.74 -4.13
C VAL A 110 -1.27 11.27 -5.49
N THR A 111 -0.82 12.21 -6.32
CA THR A 111 -0.24 11.94 -7.65
C THR A 111 1.20 12.43 -7.69
N PHE A 112 2.11 11.64 -8.25
CA PHE A 112 3.55 11.93 -8.28
C PHE A 112 4.05 12.24 -9.70
N ASP A 113 3.95 13.51 -10.10
CA ASP A 113 4.23 13.91 -11.50
C ASP A 113 5.72 13.88 -11.88
N LYS A 114 6.62 14.13 -10.91
CA LYS A 114 8.07 14.13 -11.12
C LYS A 114 8.73 13.14 -10.18
N PRO A 115 9.87 12.51 -10.54
CA PRO A 115 10.73 11.82 -9.59
C PRO A 115 10.90 12.66 -8.33
N GLY A 116 10.66 12.04 -7.17
CA GLY A 116 11.15 12.63 -5.92
C GLY A 116 12.69 12.63 -5.96
N PRO A 117 13.35 13.43 -5.11
CA PRO A 117 14.81 13.37 -4.96
C PRO A 117 15.30 11.95 -4.65
#